data_AF-A0A0E2NX36-F1
#
_entry.id   AF-A0A0E2NX36-F1
#
_cell.length_a   1.000
_cell.length_b   1.000
_cell.length_c   1.000
_cell.angle_alpha   90.00
_cell.angle_beta   90.00
_cell.angle_gamma   90.00
#
_symmetry.space_group_name_H-M   'P 1'
#
loop_
_entity.id
_entity.type
_entity.pdbx_description
1 polymer ?
#
loop_
_entity_poly.entity_id
_entity_poly.type
_entity_poly.pdbx_seq_one_letter_code
_entity_poly.pdbx_strand_id
1 'polypeptide(L)' 'MANPMAFATQYTRTGKPNVQNLKPYRTERQKEVTRQTAKKCDDGAYRSNAPVSYHGAPKQRAAA' A
#
# COMPACT_ATOMS: atom_id res chain seq x y z
N MET A 1 20.54 18.85 14.78
CA MET A 1 20.57 17.50 15.41
C MET A 1 19.38 16.72 14.87
N ALA A 2 19.60 15.62 14.15
CA ALA A 2 18.51 14.79 13.65
C ALA A 2 17.78 14.16 14.85
N ASN A 3 16.46 14.35 14.94
CA ASN A 3 15.66 13.74 16.01
C ASN A 3 15.58 12.23 15.76
N PRO A 4 16.20 11.37 16.60
CA PRO A 4 16.25 9.93 16.39
C PRO A 4 14.86 9.27 16.39
N MET A 5 13.82 9.96 16.91
CA MET A 5 12.45 9.46 16.94
C MET A 5 11.69 9.61 15.62
N ALA A 6 12.21 10.32 14.62
CA ALA A 6 11.52 10.50 13.34
C ALA A 6 11.30 9.19 12.56
N PHE A 7 12.14 8.17 12.81
CA PHE A 7 12.07 6.85 12.18
C PHE A 7 11.59 5.75 13.12
N ALA A 8 11.18 6.11 14.36
CA ALA A 8 10.70 5.14 15.32
C ALA A 8 9.33 4.59 14.90
N THR A 9 9.13 3.28 15.04
CA THR A 9 7.82 2.63 14.82
C THR A 9 6.79 3.26 15.74
N GLN A 10 5.78 3.89 15.16
CA GLN A 10 4.66 4.43 15.90
C GLN A 10 3.69 3.32 16.28
N TYR A 11 3.07 3.42 17.45
CA TYR A 11 2.05 2.49 17.91
C TYR A 11 0.72 3.24 18.06
N THR A 12 -0.38 2.52 17.83
CA THR A 12 -1.74 2.99 18.10
C THR A 12 -2.01 3.05 19.60
N ARG A 13 -3.11 3.71 20.01
CA ARG A 13 -3.53 3.77 21.43
C ARG A 13 -3.63 2.40 22.11
N THR A 14 -3.87 1.34 21.34
CA THR A 14 -4.00 -0.04 21.82
C THR A 14 -2.68 -0.82 21.81
N GLY A 15 -1.55 -0.17 21.55
CA GLY A 15 -0.23 -0.81 21.52
C GLY A 15 0.08 -1.60 20.24
N LYS A 16 -0.83 -1.62 19.26
CA LYS A 16 -0.57 -2.25 17.95
C LYS A 16 0.27 -1.32 17.06
N PRO A 17 1.21 -1.82 16.24
CA PRO A 17 1.95 -0.98 15.29
C PRO A 17 1.01 -0.14 14.42
N ASN A 18 1.33 1.15 14.24
CA ASN A 18 0.59 2.02 13.34
C ASN A 18 0.95 1.66 11.90
N VAL A 19 -0.04 1.15 11.17
CA VAL A 19 0.13 0.69 9.79
C VAL A 19 -0.26 1.72 8.73
N GLN A 20 -0.68 2.92 9.13
CA GLN A 20 -1.20 3.94 8.21
C GLN A 20 -0.16 4.40 7.16
N ASN A 21 1.13 4.40 7.53
CA ASN A 21 2.22 4.84 6.66
C ASN A 21 3.01 3.67 6.03
N LEU A 22 2.47 2.45 6.05
CA LEU A 22 3.10 1.33 5.38
C LEU A 22 2.95 1.43 3.86
N LYS A 23 3.91 0.83 3.14
CA LYS A 23 3.90 0.78 1.68
C LYS A 23 2.60 0.10 1.20
N PRO A 24 1.93 0.64 0.16
CA PRO A 24 0.78 -0.02 -0.46
C PRO A 24 1.16 -1.42 -0.96
N TYR A 25 0.21 -2.35 -0.94
CA TYR A 25 0.42 -3.73 -1.36
C TYR A 25 -0.60 -4.15 -2.42
N ARG A 26 -0.34 -5.27 -3.10
CA ARG A 26 -1.28 -5.88 -4.05
C ARG A 26 -1.73 -7.24 -3.55
N THR A 27 -3.04 -7.50 -3.61
CA THR A 27 -3.59 -8.85 -3.42
C THR A 27 -3.23 -9.75 -4.60
N GLU A 28 -3.35 -11.07 -4.45
CA GLU A 28 -3.06 -12.02 -5.55
C GLU A 28 -3.84 -11.70 -6.83
N ARG A 29 -5.14 -11.38 -6.70
CA ARG A 29 -5.98 -10.93 -7.83
C ARG A 29 -5.45 -9.64 -8.47
N GLN A 30 -5.01 -8.66 -7.67
CA GLN A 30 -4.45 -7.41 -8.19
C GLN A 30 -3.10 -7.64 -8.90
N LYS A 31 -2.29 -8.58 -8.44
CA LYS A 31 -1.04 -8.98 -9.11
C LYS A 31 -1.31 -9.64 -10.46
N GLU A 32 -2.35 -10.47 -10.57
CA GLU A 32 -2.77 -11.04 -11.84
C GLU A 32 -3.18 -9.96 -12.85
N VAL A 33 -4.04 -9.03 -12.45
CA VAL A 33 -4.44 -7.89 -13.29
C VAL A 33 -3.22 -7.05 -13.69
N THR A 34 -2.28 -6.84 -12.77
CA THR A 34 -1.02 -6.13 -13.06
C THR A 34 -0.24 -6.83 -14.18
N ARG A 35 -0.09 -8.16 -14.11
CA ARG A 35 0.63 -8.93 -15.13
C ARG A 35 -0.05 -8.86 -16.50
N GLN A 36 -1.38 -8.85 -16.54
CA GLN A 36 -2.16 -8.78 -17.79
C GLN A 36 -2.16 -7.38 -18.41
N THR A 37 -2.09 -6.32 -17.60
CA THR A 37 -2.28 -4.93 -18.06
C THR A 37 -1.00 -4.10 -18.11
N ALA A 38 0.11 -4.64 -17.60
CA ALA A 38 1.39 -3.94 -17.61
C ALA A 38 1.86 -3.64 -19.04
N LYS A 39 2.29 -2.40 -19.26
CA LYS A 39 2.89 -1.94 -20.51
C LYS A 39 4.30 -1.48 -20.27
N LYS A 40 5.19 -1.77 -21.22
CA LYS A 40 6.56 -1.24 -21.21
C LYS A 40 6.49 0.23 -21.61
N CYS A 41 7.02 1.11 -20.75
CA CYS A 41 7.15 2.53 -21.01
C CYS A 41 8.46 2.84 -21.75
N ASP A 42 8.59 4.08 -22.24
CA ASP A 42 9.74 4.53 -23.03
C ASP A 42 11.07 4.44 -22.26
N ASP A 43 11.02 4.53 -20.92
CA ASP A 43 12.15 4.33 -20.01
C ASP A 43 12.51 2.85 -19.77
N GLY A 44 11.83 1.92 -20.45
CA GLY A 44 12.07 0.48 -20.35
C GLY A 44 11.41 -0.20 -19.15
N ALA A 45 10.81 0.56 -18.23
CA ALA A 45 10.08 0.05 -17.08
C ALA A 45 8.68 -0.46 -17.47
N TYR A 46 8.18 -1.48 -16.77
CA TYR A 46 6.80 -1.93 -16.90
C TYR A 46 5.90 -1.22 -15.87
N ARG A 47 4.87 -0.52 -16.36
CA ARG A 47 3.89 0.18 -15.51
C ARG A 47 2.48 -0.34 -15.79
N SER A 48 1.64 -0.38 -14.75
CA SER A 48 0.24 -0.82 -14.84
C SER A 48 -0.64 0.09 -13.99
N ASN A 49 -1.88 0.31 -14.43
CA ASN A 49 -2.91 1.03 -13.67
C ASN A 49 -3.74 0.09 -12.76
N ALA A 50 -3.26 -1.13 -12.53
CA ALA A 50 -3.93 -2.09 -11.67
C ALA A 50 -4.00 -1.57 -10.23
N PRO A 51 -5.14 -1.73 -9.54
CA PRO A 51 -5.37 -1.14 -8.24
C PRO A 51 -4.39 -1.69 -7.18
N VAL A 52 -4.10 -0.85 -6.18
CA VAL A 52 -3.33 -1.20 -4.99
C VAL A 52 -4.21 -1.09 -3.74
N SER A 53 -3.84 -1.82 -2.71
CA SER A 53 -4.51 -1.82 -1.42
C SER A 53 -3.65 -1.09 -0.38
N TYR A 54 -4.30 -0.36 0.51
CA TYR A 54 -3.65 0.38 1.61
C TYR A 54 -3.96 -0.28 2.94
N HIS A 55 -3.00 -0.25 3.85
CA HIS A 55 -3.18 -0.76 5.19
C HIS A 55 -4.15 0.13 5.98
N GLY A 56 -5.08 -0.48 6.71
CA GLY A 56 -6.04 0.26 7.52
C GLY A 56 -7.08 1.06 6.72
N ALA A 57 -7.19 0.85 5.40
CA ALA A 57 -8.30 1.39 4.61
C ALA A 57 -9.62 0.99 5.30
N PRO A 58 -10.57 1.93 5.49
CA PRO A 58 -11.83 1.60 6.11
C PRO A 58 -12.46 0.47 5.30
N LYS A 59 -12.74 -0.67 5.94
CA LYS A 59 -13.59 -1.69 5.34
C LYS A 59 -14.84 -0.93 4.90
N GLN A 60 -15.09 -0.83 3.59
CA GLN A 60 -16.33 -0.26 3.08
C GLN A 60 -17.43 -0.92 3.88
N ARG A 61 -18.15 -0.15 4.70
CA ARG A 61 -19.35 -0.64 5.34
C ARG A 61 -20.22 -1.11 4.19
N ALA A 62 -20.55 -2.40 4.16
CA ALA A 62 -21.53 -2.90 3.21
C ALA A 62 -22.75 -1.98 3.34
N ALA A 63 -23.12 -1.33 2.24
CA ALA A 63 -24.36 -0.57 2.18
C ALA A 63 -25.48 -1.58 2.49
N ALA A 64 -26.20 -1.32 3.57
CA ALA A 64 -27.38 -2.06 3.97
C ALA A 64 -28.55 -1.70 3.05
#